data_AF-A0A1F8N872-F1
#
_entry.id   AF-A0A1F8N872-F1
#
_cell.length_a   1.000
_cell.length_b   1.000
_cell.length_c   1.000
_cell.angle_alpha   90.00
_cell.angle_beta   90.00
_cell.angle_gamma   90.00
#
_symmetry.space_group_name_H-M   'P 1'
#
loop_
_entity.id
_entity.type
_entity.pdbx_description
1 polymer ?
#
loop_
_entity_poly.entity_id
_entity_poly.type
_entity_poly.pdbx_seq_one_letter_code
_entity_poly.pdbx_strand_id
1 'polypeptide(L)' 'MSNALRAEKLFKKTGIAVRLVPVPRQLSSDCGICLRFDRPDESRVRAILDNRQIEIQGIHPI' A
#
# COMPACT_ATOMS: atom_id res chain seq x y z
N MET A 1 -11.80 -1.96 -9.71
CA MET A 1 -11.54 -3.26 -9.05
C MET A 1 -10.41 -3.09 -8.05
N SER A 2 -10.59 -3.50 -6.80
CA SER A 2 -9.85 -2.97 -5.64
C SER A 2 -8.39 -3.44 -5.55
N ASN A 3 -7.45 -2.69 -6.13
CA ASN A 3 -6.01 -2.97 -6.10
C ASN A 3 -5.45 -3.11 -4.66
N ALA A 4 -6.04 -2.41 -3.70
CA ALA A 4 -5.63 -2.45 -2.29
C ALA A 4 -5.69 -3.87 -1.67
N LEU A 5 -6.70 -4.66 -2.01
CA LEU A 5 -6.85 -6.02 -1.45
C LEU A 5 -5.82 -7.00 -2.03
N ARG A 6 -5.46 -6.83 -3.31
CA ARG A 6 -4.40 -7.61 -3.96
C ARG A 6 -3.03 -7.26 -3.37
N ALA A 7 -2.77 -5.97 -3.19
CA ALA A 7 -1.56 -5.49 -2.56
C ALA A 7 -1.44 -5.99 -1.11
N GLU A 8 -2.51 -5.99 -0.32
CA GLU A 8 -2.49 -6.53 1.05
C GLU A 8 -2.04 -8.00 1.10
N LYS A 9 -2.63 -8.86 0.26
CA LYS A 9 -2.24 -10.28 0.18
C LYS A 9 -0.79 -10.46 -0.25
N LEU A 10 -0.31 -9.63 -1.18
CA LEU A 10 1.07 -9.65 -1.64
C LEU A 10 2.03 -9.32 -0.50
N PHE A 11 1.77 -8.25 0.25
CA PHE A 11 2.63 -7.82 1.35
C PHE A 11 2.64 -8.83 2.51
N LYS A 12 1.47 -9.41 2.85
CA LYS A 12 1.38 -10.52 3.81
C LYS A 12 2.24 -11.71 3.38
N LYS A 13 2.29 -12.05 2.08
CA LYS A 13 3.17 -13.12 1.56
C LYS A 13 4.66 -12.76 1.63
N THR A 14 5.01 -11.48 1.52
CA THR A 14 6.41 -11.02 1.63
C THR A 14 6.89 -10.83 3.08
N GLY A 15 6.02 -11.07 4.06
CA GLY A 15 6.33 -10.87 5.48
C GLY A 15 6.42 -9.41 5.89
N ILE A 16 5.75 -8.50 5.16
CA ILE A 16 5.64 -7.09 5.54
C ILE A 16 4.31 -6.89 6.26
N ALA A 17 4.37 -6.31 7.45
CA ALA A 17 3.21 -5.98 8.25
C ALA A 17 2.50 -4.75 7.65
N VAL A 18 1.59 -5.00 6.71
CA VAL A 18 0.71 -3.96 6.17
C VAL A 18 -0.69 -4.07 6.77
N ARG A 19 -1.31 -2.92 7.02
CA ARG A 19 -2.71 -2.82 7.46
C ARG A 19 -3.52 -2.03 6.44
N LEU A 20 -4.64 -2.60 6.04
CA LEU A 20 -5.63 -1.93 5.21
C LEU A 20 -6.34 -0.87 6.06
N VAL A 21 -6.23 0.40 5.66
CA VAL A 21 -6.87 1.52 6.35
C VAL A 21 -7.72 2.32 5.36
N PRO A 22 -8.87 2.87 5.78
CA PRO A 22 -9.63 3.78 4.94
C PRO A 22 -8.76 4.98 4.59
N VAL A 23 -8.81 5.41 3.32
CA VAL A 23 -8.09 6.64 2.91
C VAL A 23 -8.61 7.83 3.73
N PRO A 24 -7.74 8.71 4.24
CA PRO A 24 -8.18 9.93 4.89
C PRO A 24 -9.04 10.74 3.91
N ARG A 25 -10.08 11.43 4.41
CA ARG A 25 -10.98 12.27 3.58
C ARG A 25 -10.23 13.28 2.70
N GLN A 26 -9.02 13.68 3.09
CA GLN A 26 -8.16 14.61 2.35
C GLN A 26 -7.45 13.99 1.13
N LEU A 27 -7.36 12.65 1.03
CA LEU A 27 -6.66 11.92 -0.05
C LEU A 27 -7.64 11.08 -0.90
N SER A 28 -8.93 11.37 -0.82
CA SER A 28 -9.99 10.55 -1.43
C SER A 28 -10.01 10.68 -2.96
N SER A 29 -9.34 9.77 -3.66
CA SER A 29 -9.50 9.54 -5.10
C SER A 29 -9.97 8.10 -5.32
N ASP A 30 -11.20 7.94 -5.80
CA ASP A 30 -11.95 6.78 -6.35
C ASP A 30 -11.75 5.35 -5.76
N CYS A 31 -10.56 4.96 -5.31
CA CYS A 31 -10.21 3.64 -4.77
C CYS A 31 -10.38 3.47 -3.25
N GLY A 32 -10.68 4.52 -2.47
CA GLY A 32 -11.17 4.49 -1.07
C GLY A 32 -10.29 3.84 0.01
N ILE A 33 -9.18 3.19 -0.34
CA ILE A 33 -8.44 2.30 0.56
C ILE A 33 -6.93 2.49 0.39
N CYS A 34 -6.22 2.61 1.51
CA CYS A 34 -4.75 2.70 1.55
C CYS A 34 -4.15 1.55 2.35
N LEU A 35 -2.85 1.31 2.15
CA LEU A 35 -2.06 0.40 2.97
C LEU A 35 -1.13 1.21 3.86
N ARG A 36 -1.22 0.96 5.15
CA ARG A 36 -0.32 1.52 6.16
C ARG A 36 0.73 0.48 6.52
N PHE A 37 1.98 0.92 6.61
CA PHE A 37 3.14 0.13 6.98
C PHE A 37 4.08 0.97 7.82
N ASP A 38 5.02 0.32 8.49
CA ASP A 38 6.04 1.00 9.29
C ASP A 38 7.15 1.58 8.40
N ARG A 39 7.62 2.78 8.75
CA ARG A 39 8.71 3.47 8.02
C ARG A 39 9.94 2.59 7.70
N PRO A 40 10.44 1.72 8.61
CA PRO A 40 11.54 0.79 8.27
C PRO A 40 11.23 -0.17 7.11
N ASP A 41 9.96 -0.47 6.83
CA ASP A 41 9.57 -1.32 5.72
C ASP A 41 9.40 -0.56 4.39
N GLU A 42 9.51 0.77 4.37
CA GLU A 42 9.32 1.59 3.16
C GLU A 42 10.20 1.12 1.99
N SER A 43 11.48 0.87 2.25
CA SER A 43 12.42 0.37 1.23
C SER A 43 11.97 -0.97 0.63
N ARG A 44 11.46 -1.88 1.47
CA ARG A 44 10.97 -3.20 1.02
C ARG A 44 9.66 -3.07 0.27
N VAL A 45 8.75 -2.22 0.74
CA VAL A 45 7.48 -1.91 0.07
C VAL A 45 7.75 -1.35 -1.32
N ARG A 46 8.65 -0.38 -1.45
CA ARG A 46 9.03 0.24 -2.72
C ARG A 46 9.60 -0.78 -3.70
N ALA A 47 10.49 -1.66 -3.24
CA ALA A 47 11.07 -2.72 -4.07
C ALA A 47 10.01 -3.72 -4.57
N ILE A 48 9.03 -4.07 -3.74
CA ILE A 48 7.93 -4.97 -4.13
C ILE A 48 7.00 -4.30 -5.14
N LEU A 49 6.67 -3.03 -4.93
CA LEU A 49 5.83 -2.25 -5.85
C LEU A 49 6.47 -2.14 -7.23
N ASP A 50 7.77 -1.85 -7.27
CA ASP A 50 8.58 -1.79 -8.49
C ASP A 50 8.65 -3.16 -9.19
N ASN A 51 9.02 -4.21 -8.45
CA ASN A 51 9.13 -5.57 -8.99
C ASN A 51 7.82 -6.12 -9.55
N ARG A 52 6.69 -5.68 -8.99
CA ARG A 52 5.34 -6.15 -9.37
C ARG A 52 4.60 -5.18 -10.27
N GLN A 53 5.22 -4.06 -10.66
CA GLN A 53 4.61 -2.99 -11.46
C GLN A 53 3.24 -2.57 -10.92
N ILE A 54 3.12 -2.47 -9.59
CA ILE A 54 1.87 -2.04 -8.97
C ILE A 54 1.79 -0.51 -9.01
N GLU A 55 0.86 -0.01 -9.81
CA GLU A 55 0.56 1.41 -9.84
C GLU A 55 -0.07 1.85 -8.51
N ILE A 56 0.63 2.77 -7.83
CA ILE A 56 0.16 3.46 -6.64
C ILE A 56 0.09 4.96 -6.92
N GLN A 57 -0.82 5.66 -6.25
CA GLN A 57 -0.90 7.12 -6.34
C GLN A 57 0.30 7.82 -5.70
N GLY A 58 0.90 7.21 -4.68
CA GLY A 58 2.05 7.74 -3.96
C GLY A 58 2.22 7.11 -2.58
N ILE A 59 3.36 7.37 -1.95
CA ILE A 59 3.62 7.06 -0.55
C ILE A 59 3.63 8.39 0.19
N HIS A 60 2.73 8.55 1.15
CA HIS A 60 2.61 9.78 1.93
C HIS A 60 2.90 9.47 3.41
N PRO A 61 3.81 10.20 4.07
CA PRO A 61 3.93 10.15 5.52
C PRO A 61 2.67 10.78 6.13
N ILE A 62 1.95 10.01 6.94
CA ILE A 62 0.76 10.42 7.70
C ILE A 62 0.99 10.32 9.20
#